data_AF-A0A218QNA9-F1
#
_entry.id   AF-A0A218QNA9-F1
#
_cell.length_a   1.000
_cell.length_b   1.000
_cell.length_c   1.000
_cell.angle_alpha   90.00
_cell.angle_beta   90.00
_cell.angle_gamma   90.00
#
_symmetry.space_group_name_H-M   'P 1'
#
loop_
_entity.id
_entity.type
_entity.pdbx_description
1 polymer ?
#
loop_
_entity_poly.entity_id
_entity_poly.type
_entity_poly.pdbx_seq_one_letter_code
_entity_poly.pdbx_strand_id
1 'polypeptide(L)'
;MKLSFKDIQFIISAIDNLINIYKERLNNENIDDDEISDLGNDCMFLEALRVNLENNLKQNLPENQNSLQPDLLKLSAQDLKLSVLQLPISQRLVLVDAITESIRQELSLSQR
;
A
#
# COMPACT_ATOMS: atom_id res chain seq x y z
N MET A 1 -10.13 -7.17 16.59
CA MET A 1 -10.23 -5.70 16.34
C MET A 1 -10.15 -5.48 14.84
N LYS A 2 -10.94 -4.57 14.27
CA LYS A 2 -10.85 -4.23 12.83
C LYS A 2 -10.03 -2.94 12.70
N LEU A 3 -8.79 -3.07 12.24
CA LEU A 3 -7.89 -1.92 12.03
C LEU A 3 -8.22 -1.26 10.68
N SER A 4 -8.22 0.06 10.65
CA SER A 4 -8.35 0.83 9.40
C SER A 4 -7.04 0.83 8.62
N PHE A 5 -7.11 1.21 7.34
CA PHE A 5 -5.92 1.40 6.50
C PHE A 5 -4.89 2.34 7.15
N LYS A 6 -5.35 3.45 7.74
CA LYS A 6 -4.50 4.43 8.40
C LYS A 6 -3.86 3.88 9.67
N ASP A 7 -4.59 3.05 10.42
CA ASP A 7 -4.06 2.39 11.61
C ASP A 7 -2.92 1.44 11.23
N ILE A 8 -3.11 0.63 10.18
CA ILE A 8 -2.09 -0.30 9.69
C ILE A 8 -0.85 0.44 9.17
N GLN A 9 -1.03 1.54 8.42
CA GLN A 9 0.09 2.38 7.98
C GLN A 9 0.88 2.96 9.15
N PHE A 10 0.18 3.49 10.16
CA PHE A 10 0.83 4.02 11.36
C PHE A 10 1.63 2.94 12.08
N ILE A 11 1.07 1.74 12.22
CA ILE A 11 1.75 0.60 12.84
C ILE A 11 3.01 0.22 12.05
N ILE A 12 2.94 0.15 10.71
CA ILE A 12 4.11 -0.12 9.86
C ILE A 12 5.21 0.92 10.11
N SER A 13 4.87 2.23 10.11
CA SER A 13 5.85 3.29 10.36
C SER A 13 6.48 3.22 11.75
N ALA A 14 5.70 2.83 12.76
CA ALA A 14 6.22 2.61 14.12
C ALA A 14 7.19 1.42 14.18
N ILE A 15 6.85 0.31 13.49
CA ILE A 15 7.72 -0.87 13.38
C ILE A 15 9.02 -0.51 12.65
N ASP A 16 8.96 0.25 11.55
CA ASP A 16 10.14 0.71 10.81
C ASP A 16 11.08 1.53 11.71
N ASN A 17 10.53 2.45 12.49
CA ASN A 17 11.32 3.24 13.42
C ASN A 17 11.96 2.38 14.52
N LEU A 18 11.23 1.41 15.06
CA LEU A 18 11.74 0.51 16.10
C LEU A 18 12.87 -0.38 15.58
N ILE A 19 12.71 -0.94 14.37
CA ILE A 19 13.76 -1.73 13.71
C ILE A 19 15.02 -0.88 13.51
N ASN A 20 14.90 0.39 13.12
CA ASN A 20 16.06 1.28 12.98
C ASN A 20 16.76 1.50 14.31
N ILE A 21 16.02 1.74 15.40
CA ILE A 21 16.58 1.88 16.75
C ILE A 21 17.31 0.60 17.16
N TYR A 22 16.76 -0.58 16.87
CA TYR A 22 17.41 -1.85 17.20
C TYR A 22 18.67 -2.09 16.37
N LYS A 23 18.65 -1.73 15.08
CA LYS A 23 19.84 -1.78 14.22
C LYS A 23 20.93 -0.81 14.68
N GLU A 24 20.57 0.39 15.12
CA GLU A 24 21.50 1.32 15.76
C GLU A 24 22.06 0.76 17.07
N ARG A 25 21.21 0.11 17.88
CA ARG A 25 21.63 -0.53 19.13
C ARG A 25 22.63 -1.65 18.89
N LEU A 26 22.34 -2.55 17.94
CA LEU A 26 23.20 -3.66 17.52
C LEU A 26 24.56 -3.22 16.98
N ASN A 27 24.67 -2.00 16.44
CA ASN A 27 25.93 -1.44 15.97
C ASN A 27 26.80 -0.82 17.09
N ASN A 28 26.33 -0.78 18.34
CA ASN A 28 27.14 -0.29 19.45
C ASN A 28 28.12 -1.35 19.93
N GLU A 29 29.38 -0.95 20.18
CA GLU A 29 30.44 -1.84 20.68
C GLU A 29 30.23 -2.32 22.13
N ASN A 30 29.29 -1.71 22.87
CA ASN A 30 28.98 -2.01 24.28
C ASN A 30 27.72 -2.86 24.46
N ILE A 31 27.46 -3.76 23.51
CA ILE A 31 26.33 -4.69 23.57
C ILE A 31 26.85 -6.09 23.88
N ASP A 32 26.17 -6.81 24.76
CA ASP A 32 26.52 -8.20 25.07
C ASP A 32 25.84 -9.20 24.13
N ASP A 33 26.35 -10.43 24.10
CA ASP A 33 25.90 -11.48 23.18
C ASP A 33 24.43 -11.89 23.40
N ASP A 34 23.92 -11.79 24.64
CA ASP A 34 22.52 -12.11 24.95
C ASP A 34 21.61 -11.00 24.40
N GLU A 35 21.98 -9.73 24.61
CA GLU A 35 21.26 -8.57 24.07
C GLU A 35 21.30 -8.55 22.53
N ILE A 36 22.41 -8.97 21.89
CA ILE A 36 22.47 -9.17 20.44
C ILE A 36 21.46 -10.22 19.98
N SER A 37 21.39 -11.36 20.67
CA SER A 37 20.47 -12.44 20.32
C SER A 37 19.02 -12.01 20.42
N ASP A 38 18.66 -11.34 21.52
CA ASP A 38 17.31 -10.85 21.78
C ASP A 38 16.88 -9.82 20.72
N LEU A 39 17.71 -8.79 20.48
CA LEU A 39 17.41 -7.77 19.47
C LEU A 39 17.38 -8.33 18.05
N GLY A 40 18.24 -9.31 17.75
CA GLY A 40 18.22 -10.01 16.46
C GLY A 40 16.92 -10.76 16.24
N ASN A 41 16.45 -11.50 17.24
CA ASN A 41 15.18 -12.23 17.20
C ASN A 41 13.99 -11.27 17.07
N ASP A 42 13.99 -10.18 17.84
CA ASP A 42 12.96 -9.16 17.78
C ASP A 42 12.92 -8.47 16.41
N CYS A 43 14.08 -8.14 15.82
CA CYS A 43 14.15 -7.58 14.48
C CYS A 43 13.52 -8.52 13.45
N MET A 44 13.83 -9.81 13.50
CA MET A 44 13.27 -10.81 12.59
C MET A 44 11.74 -10.91 12.73
N PHE A 45 11.24 -10.91 13.97
CA PHE A 45 9.80 -10.90 14.22
C PHE A 45 9.13 -9.63 13.68
N LEU A 46 9.71 -8.46 13.94
CA LEU A 46 9.19 -7.17 13.51
C LEU A 46 9.20 -7.04 11.98
N GLU A 47 10.25 -7.51 11.30
CA GLU A 47 10.31 -7.54 9.83
C GLU A 47 9.23 -8.47 9.26
N ALA A 48 9.02 -9.65 9.83
CA ALA A 48 7.95 -10.56 9.42
C ALA A 48 6.56 -9.96 9.64
N LEU A 49 6.33 -9.29 10.79
CA LEU A 49 5.08 -8.61 11.11
C LEU A 49 4.82 -7.46 10.12
N ARG A 50 5.83 -6.64 9.85
CA ARG A 50 5.78 -5.55 8.86
C ARG A 50 5.37 -6.07 7.49
N VAL A 51 6.02 -7.12 6.98
CA VAL A 51 5.68 -7.73 5.68
C VAL A 51 4.24 -8.25 5.67
N ASN A 52 3.80 -8.90 6.75
CA ASN A 52 2.42 -9.38 6.85
C ASN A 52 1.40 -8.23 6.82
N LEU A 53 1.68 -7.11 7.50
CA LEU A 53 0.82 -5.93 7.47
C LEU A 53 0.81 -5.26 6.10
N GLU A 54 1.96 -5.15 5.43
CA GLU A 54 2.05 -4.65 4.05
C GLU A 54 1.26 -5.51 3.08
N ASN A 55 1.34 -6.84 3.21
CA ASN A 55 0.57 -7.77 2.39
C ASN A 55 -0.93 -7.64 2.66
N ASN A 56 -1.33 -7.42 3.92
CA ASN A 56 -2.71 -7.14 4.26
C ASN A 56 -3.19 -5.83 3.60
N LEU A 57 -2.36 -4.78 3.59
CA LEU A 57 -2.69 -3.55 2.86
C LEU A 57 -2.80 -3.77 1.36
N LYS A 58 -1.94 -4.59 0.74
CA LYS A 58 -1.97 -4.90 -0.69
C LYS A 58 -3.19 -5.73 -1.09
N GLN A 59 -3.62 -6.66 -0.24
CA GLN A 59 -4.83 -7.47 -0.45
C GLN A 59 -6.13 -6.67 -0.21
N ASN A 60 -6.08 -5.63 0.64
CA ASN A 60 -7.21 -4.72 0.87
C ASN A 60 -7.18 -3.47 -0.02
N LEU A 61 -6.08 -3.22 -0.73
CA LEU A 61 -6.07 -2.34 -1.88
C LEU A 61 -6.84 -3.08 -2.97
N PRO A 62 -7.85 -2.48 -3.63
CA PRO A 62 -8.48 -3.12 -4.77
C PRO A 62 -7.36 -3.48 -5.73
N GLU A 63 -7.12 -4.78 -5.88
CA GLU A 63 -6.09 -5.27 -6.76
C GLU A 63 -6.33 -4.62 -8.11
N ASN A 64 -5.36 -3.82 -8.56
CA ASN A 64 -5.21 -3.53 -9.96
C ASN A 64 -4.76 -4.85 -10.60
N GLN A 65 -5.70 -5.79 -10.70
CA GLN A 65 -5.56 -7.01 -11.45
C GLN A 65 -5.47 -6.56 -12.91
N ASN A 66 -4.23 -6.40 -13.39
CA ASN A 66 -3.90 -6.61 -14.78
C ASN A 66 -4.02 -8.10 -15.18
N SER A 67 -4.74 -8.92 -14.40
CA SER A 67 -5.54 -9.99 -14.98
C SER A 67 -6.84 -9.36 -15.45
N LEU A 68 -6.99 -9.20 -16.77
CA LEU A 68 -8.28 -8.94 -17.41
C LEU A 68 -9.28 -9.98 -16.90
N GLN A 69 -9.99 -9.64 -15.82
CA GLN A 69 -11.17 -10.36 -15.39
C GLN A 69 -12.17 -10.32 -16.56
N PRO A 70 -12.72 -11.47 -16.99
CA PRO A 70 -13.79 -11.48 -17.98
C PRO A 70 -15.04 -10.71 -17.54
N ASP A 71 -15.15 -10.35 -16.26
CA ASP A 71 -16.33 -9.70 -15.65
C ASP A 71 -16.31 -8.17 -15.66
N LEU A 72 -15.18 -7.50 -15.99
CA LEU A 72 -15.20 -6.04 -16.24
C LEU A 72 -16.04 -5.66 -17.46
N LEU A 73 -16.29 -6.62 -18.37
CA LEU A 73 -17.11 -6.45 -19.56
C LEU A 73 -18.63 -6.45 -19.27
N LYS A 74 -19.05 -6.63 -18.01
CA LYS A 74 -20.47 -6.65 -17.61
C LYS A 74 -20.92 -5.44 -16.80
N LEU A 75 -20.01 -4.55 -16.38
CA LEU A 75 -20.43 -3.35 -15.67
C LEU A 75 -21.08 -2.36 -16.63
N SER A 76 -22.30 -1.93 -16.30
CA SER A 76 -22.94 -0.85 -17.04
C SER A 76 -22.25 0.49 -16.73
N ALA A 77 -22.42 1.47 -17.61
CA ALA A 77 -21.96 2.83 -17.36
C ALA A 77 -22.56 3.41 -16.06
N GLN A 78 -23.75 2.95 -15.67
CA GLN A 78 -24.42 3.35 -14.44
C GLN A 78 -23.71 2.79 -13.19
N ASP A 79 -23.25 1.55 -13.23
CA ASP A 79 -22.53 0.92 -12.12
C ASP A 79 -21.17 1.60 -11.87
N LEU A 80 -20.49 1.97 -12.97
CA LEU A 80 -19.27 2.77 -12.91
C LEU A 80 -19.53 4.15 -12.29
N LYS A 81 -20.61 4.82 -12.70
CA LYS A 81 -21.00 6.13 -12.15
C LYS A 81 -21.28 6.05 -10.64
N LEU A 82 -21.99 5.01 -10.18
CA LEU A 82 -22.26 4.81 -8.76
C LEU A 82 -20.96 4.59 -7.97
N SER A 83 -20.03 3.81 -8.51
CA SER A 83 -18.72 3.57 -7.89
C SER A 83 -17.93 4.87 -7.72
N VAL A 84 -17.92 5.74 -8.75
CA VAL A 84 -17.23 7.05 -8.68
C VAL A 84 -17.88 7.99 -7.66
N LEU A 85 -19.19 7.95 -7.48
CA LEU A 85 -19.90 8.79 -6.51
C LEU A 85 -19.58 8.44 -5.05
N GLN A 86 -19.20 7.19 -4.77
CA GLN A 86 -18.82 6.72 -3.44
C GLN A 86 -17.39 7.13 -3.04
N LEU A 87 -16.58 7.62 -3.97
CA LEU A 87 -15.20 8.01 -3.71
C LEU A 87 -15.10 9.38 -2.99
N PRO A 88 -14.10 9.55 -2.11
CA PRO A 88 -13.71 10.87 -1.60
C PRO A 88 -13.40 11.87 -2.72
N ILE A 89 -13.62 13.16 -2.45
CA ILE A 89 -13.41 14.23 -3.45
C ILE A 89 -11.99 14.25 -4.02
N SER A 90 -10.97 13.99 -3.19
CA SER A 90 -9.57 13.93 -3.62
C SER A 90 -9.33 12.82 -4.66
N GLN A 91 -9.94 11.65 -4.47
CA GLN A 91 -9.82 10.53 -5.41
C GLN A 91 -10.59 10.80 -6.71
N ARG A 92 -11.74 11.47 -6.62
CA ARG A 92 -12.48 11.91 -7.82
C ARG A 92 -11.67 12.90 -8.66
N LEU A 93 -10.94 13.82 -8.04
CA LEU A 93 -10.06 14.76 -8.75
C LEU A 93 -8.92 14.03 -9.47
N VAL A 94 -8.27 13.08 -8.81
CA VAL A 94 -7.22 12.25 -9.44
C VAL A 94 -7.77 11.46 -10.64
N LEU A 95 -9.00 10.95 -10.55
CA LEU A 95 -9.64 10.25 -11.66
C LEU A 95 -9.90 11.17 -12.85
N VAL A 96 -10.32 12.43 -12.62
CA VAL A 96 -10.50 13.42 -13.69
C VAL A 96 -9.17 13.71 -14.39
N ASP A 97 -8.08 13.87 -13.63
CA ASP A 97 -6.75 14.11 -14.19
C ASP A 97 -6.30 12.93 -15.05
N ALA A 98 -6.48 11.70 -14.56
CA ALA A 98 -6.13 10.49 -15.30
C ALA A 98 -6.94 10.33 -16.60
N ILE A 99 -8.26 10.57 -16.57
CA ILE A 99 -9.12 10.51 -17.76
C ILE A 99 -8.71 11.58 -18.76
N THR A 100 -8.46 12.80 -18.29
CA THR A 100 -8.03 13.91 -19.13
C THR A 100 -6.72 13.58 -19.86
N GLU A 101 -5.76 13.00 -19.13
CA GLU A 101 -4.49 12.59 -19.70
C GLU A 101 -4.64 11.44 -20.70
N SER A 102 -5.49 10.45 -20.41
CA SER A 102 -5.81 9.35 -21.33
C SER A 102 -6.38 9.88 -22.66
N ILE A 103 -7.32 10.83 -22.61
CA ILE A 103 -7.92 11.42 -23.82
C ILE A 103 -6.86 12.16 -24.65
N ARG A 104 -5.96 12.90 -24.00
CA ARG A 104 -4.86 13.59 -24.72
C ARG A 104 -3.95 12.59 -25.43
N GLN A 105 -3.61 11.49 -24.76
CA GLN A 105 -2.77 10.45 -25.35
C GLN A 105 -3.44 9.82 -26.57
N GLU A 106 -4.71 9.48 -26.49
CA GLU A 106 -5.47 8.92 -27.62
C GLU A 106 -5.57 9.88 -28.81
N LEU A 107 -5.82 11.17 -28.55
CA LEU A 107 -5.83 12.21 -29.58
C LEU A 107 -4.47 12.38 -30.24
N SER A 108 -3.38 12.32 -29.46
CA SER A 108 -2.02 12.43 -29.97
C SER A 108 -1.61 11.25 -30.86
N LEU A 109 -2.11 10.05 -30.55
CA LEU A 109 -1.87 8.83 -31.33
C LEU A 109 -2.67 8.84 -32.64
N SER A 110 -3.87 9.40 -32.63
CA SER A 110 -4.75 9.50 -33.80
C SER A 110 -4.29 10.52 -34.85
N GLN A 111 -3.25 11.31 -34.57
CA GLN A 111 -2.69 12.33 -35.47
C GLN A 111 -1.38 11.88 -36.16
N ARG A 112 -0.95 10.63 -35.98
CA ARG A 112 0.18 10.01 -36.68
C ARG A 112 -0.29 9.07 -37.78
#